data_AF-A0A8C4MYP1-F1
#
_entry.id   AF-A0A8C4MYP1-F1
#
_cell.length_a   1.000
_cell.length_b   1.000
_cell.length_c   1.000
_cell.angle_alpha   90.00
_cell.angle_beta   90.00
_cell.angle_gamma   90.00
#
_symmetry.space_group_name_H-M   'P 1'
#
loop_
_entity.id
_entity.type
_entity.pdbx_description
1 polymer ?
#
loop_
_entity_poly.entity_id
_entity_poly.type
_entity_poly.pdbx_seq_one_letter_code
_entity_poly.pdbx_strand_id
1 'polypeptide(L)'
;MVTSGQLDFNLQPLLERLDQDELSQFKSLLRTLSLQDELQHIPQTEVEEASGKQLAEILTNRCPRNWVEMVTIQVFDKMNRTDLSERAKDELKVKPPPFT
;
A
#
# COMPACT_ATOMS: atom_id res chain seq x y z
N MET A 1 9.06 -17.95 -14.82
CA MET A 1 9.81 -16.95 -14.03
C MET A 1 8.89 -16.62 -12.88
N VAL A 2 9.14 -17.16 -11.69
CA VAL A 2 8.23 -17.02 -10.56
C VAL A 2 8.32 -15.60 -10.02
N THR A 3 7.29 -14.79 -10.23
CA THR A 3 7.13 -13.48 -9.58
C THR A 3 6.75 -13.73 -8.11
N SER A 4 7.73 -14.20 -7.35
CA SER A 4 7.59 -14.65 -5.95
C SER A 4 7.50 -13.49 -4.94
N GLY A 5 6.72 -12.46 -5.23
CA GLY A 5 6.60 -11.30 -4.34
C GLY A 5 5.54 -10.27 -4.72
N GLN A 6 4.59 -10.59 -5.60
CA GLN A 6 3.57 -9.62 -5.99
C GLN A 6 2.42 -9.63 -4.96
N LEU A 7 2.13 -8.46 -4.38
CA LEU A 7 0.86 -8.14 -3.71
C LEU A 7 -0.32 -8.63 -4.56
N ASP A 8 -1.46 -8.99 -3.94
CA ASP A 8 -2.59 -9.54 -4.70
C ASP A 8 -3.18 -8.47 -5.60
N PHE A 9 -3.07 -7.23 -5.14
CA PHE A 9 -3.31 -6.03 -5.92
C PHE A 9 -2.00 -5.31 -6.21
N ASN A 10 -1.95 -4.63 -7.34
CA ASN A 10 -0.79 -3.80 -7.67
C ASN A 10 -0.90 -2.45 -6.95
N LEU A 11 -0.04 -2.20 -5.97
CA LEU A 11 -0.08 -1.01 -5.13
C LEU A 11 0.48 0.24 -5.84
N GLN A 12 1.47 0.06 -6.71
CA GLN A 12 2.05 1.12 -7.53
C GLN A 12 0.99 1.93 -8.30
N PRO A 13 0.12 1.34 -9.15
CA PRO A 13 -0.87 2.10 -9.91
C PRO A 13 -1.98 2.69 -9.04
N LEU A 14 -2.14 2.26 -7.78
CA LEU A 14 -3.06 2.89 -6.83
C LEU A 14 -2.44 4.15 -6.25
N LEU A 15 -1.15 4.11 -5.88
CA LEU A 15 -0.41 5.27 -5.39
C LEU A 15 -0.11 6.30 -6.49
N GLU A 16 0.12 5.87 -7.73
CA GLU A 16 0.33 6.78 -8.87
C GLU A 16 -0.95 7.54 -9.27
N ARG A 17 -2.12 7.13 -8.78
CA ARG A 17 -3.39 7.87 -8.95
C ARG A 17 -3.62 8.95 -7.89
N LEU A 18 -2.77 9.01 -6.87
CA LEU A 18 -2.81 10.05 -5.87
C LEU A 18 -2.06 11.27 -6.41
N ASP A 19 -2.67 12.44 -6.26
CA ASP A 19 -1.98 13.70 -6.48
C ASP A 19 -0.92 13.95 -5.38
N GLN A 20 -0.08 14.98 -5.54
CA GLN A 20 1.00 15.26 -4.58
C GLN A 20 0.49 15.52 -3.15
N ASP A 21 -0.65 16.20 -3.01
CA ASP A 21 -1.29 16.47 -1.72
C ASP A 21 -1.80 15.18 -1.07
N GLU A 22 -2.51 14.37 -1.87
CA GLU A 22 -3.04 13.08 -1.44
C GLU A 22 -1.91 12.11 -1.07
N LEU A 23 -0.85 12.03 -1.87
CA LEU A 23 0.31 11.20 -1.57
C LEU A 23 0.99 11.64 -0.28
N SER A 24 1.07 12.95 -0.02
CA SER A 24 1.59 13.49 1.24
C SER A 24 0.71 13.09 2.43
N GLN A 25 -0.61 13.17 2.28
CA GLN A 25 -1.55 12.68 3.28
C GLN A 25 -1.45 11.17 3.49
N PHE A 26 -1.28 10.40 2.40
CA PHE A 26 -1.06 8.95 2.45
C PHE A 26 0.16 8.62 3.30
N LYS A 27 1.30 9.27 3.04
CA LYS A 27 2.55 9.10 3.82
C LYS A 27 2.35 9.46 5.29
N SER A 28 1.63 10.54 5.58
CA SER A 28 1.34 10.98 6.96
C SER A 28 0.48 9.96 7.73
N LEU A 29 -0.57 9.45 7.08
CA LEU A 29 -1.43 8.41 7.65
C LEU A 29 -0.72 7.06 7.79
N LEU A 30 0.07 6.70 6.78
CA LEU A 30 0.93 5.53 6.80
C LEU A 30 1.88 5.59 8.01
N ARG A 31 2.56 6.72 8.23
CA ARG A 31 3.41 7.00 9.42
C ARG A 31 2.65 6.83 10.74
N THR A 32 1.39 7.29 10.76
CA THR A 32 0.53 7.17 11.94
C THR A 32 0.14 5.73 12.25
N LEU A 33 -0.19 4.93 11.22
CA LEU A 33 -0.58 3.53 11.37
C LEU A 33 0.62 2.60 11.59
N SER A 34 1.79 3.04 11.15
CA SER A 34 3.03 2.27 11.19
C SER A 34 3.87 2.42 12.45
N LEU A 35 3.43 3.26 13.38
CA LEU A 35 3.99 3.39 14.73
C LEU A 35 4.07 2.07 15.51
N GLN A 36 3.51 0.97 15.00
CA GLN A 36 3.36 -0.30 15.71
C GLN A 36 4.47 -1.36 15.55
N ASP A 37 5.40 -1.27 14.58
CA ASP A 37 6.71 -1.99 14.55
C ASP A 37 7.26 -2.12 13.11
N GLU A 38 6.40 -2.37 12.10
CA GLU A 38 6.87 -2.85 10.78
C GLU A 38 7.64 -1.83 9.95
N LEU A 39 7.36 -0.55 10.15
CA LEU A 39 7.96 0.56 9.40
C LEU A 39 9.02 1.28 10.25
N GLN A 40 9.27 0.82 11.48
CA GLN A 40 10.34 1.34 12.35
C GLN A 40 11.73 1.11 11.75
N HIS A 41 11.87 0.04 10.96
CA HIS A 41 13.11 -0.33 10.28
C HIS A 41 13.30 0.41 8.95
N ILE A 42 12.28 1.13 8.48
CA ILE A 42 12.31 1.83 7.21
C ILE A 42 12.66 3.30 7.48
N PRO A 43 13.65 3.85 6.79
CA PRO A 43 14.00 5.25 6.94
C PRO A 43 12.82 6.14 6.53
N GLN A 44 12.32 6.92 7.48
CA GLN A 44 11.18 7.83 7.25
C GLN A 44 11.48 8.86 6.16
N THR A 45 12.74 9.26 6.03
CA THR A 45 13.21 10.12 4.93
C THR A 45 12.94 9.50 3.56
N GLU A 46 13.16 8.19 3.41
CA GLU A 46 12.91 7.49 2.15
C GLU A 46 11.41 7.44 1.83
N VAL A 47 10.56 7.25 2.86
CA VAL A 47 9.09 7.28 2.72
C VAL A 47 8.59 8.69 2.39
N GLU A 48 9.16 9.72 3.01
CA GLU A 48 8.79 11.12 2.79
C GLU A 48 9.18 11.60 1.38
N GLU A 49 10.36 11.24 0.90
CA GLU A 49 10.85 11.63 -0.44
C GLU A 49 10.33 10.71 -1.56
N ALA A 50 9.86 9.51 -1.24
CA ALA A 50 9.40 8.53 -2.23
C ALA A 50 8.24 9.05 -3.09
N SER A 51 8.33 8.82 -4.40
CA SER A 51 7.18 8.93 -5.30
C SER A 51 6.19 7.78 -5.06
N GLY A 52 4.97 7.86 -5.60
CA GLY A 52 3.97 6.79 -5.45
C GLY A 52 4.51 5.40 -5.86
N LYS A 53 5.32 5.35 -6.93
CA LYS A 53 6.02 4.13 -7.33
C LYS A 53 7.07 3.67 -6.31
N GLN A 54 7.93 4.58 -5.86
CA GLN A 54 8.97 4.22 -4.89
C GLN A 54 8.35 3.76 -3.57
N LEU A 55 7.31 4.44 -3.10
CA LEU A 55 6.58 4.09 -1.90
C LEU A 55 5.97 2.69 -2.01
N ALA A 56 5.45 2.34 -3.20
CA ALA A 56 4.94 1.00 -3.44
C ALA A 56 6.01 -0.07 -3.33
N GLU A 57 7.17 0.18 -3.92
CA GLU A 57 8.30 -0.74 -3.89
C GLU A 57 8.86 -0.89 -2.47
N ILE A 58 8.97 0.20 -1.71
CA ILE A 58 9.40 0.18 -0.31
C ILE A 58 8.45 -0.69 0.51
N LEU A 59 7.13 -0.43 0.44
CA LEU A 59 6.15 -1.19 1.20
C LEU A 59 6.15 -2.67 0.83
N THR A 60 6.19 -2.98 -0.47
CA THR A 60 6.16 -4.37 -0.96
C THR A 60 7.44 -5.14 -0.59
N ASN A 61 8.60 -4.48 -0.58
CA ASN A 61 9.88 -5.14 -0.31
C ASN A 61 10.23 -5.20 1.18
N ARG A 62 9.77 -4.23 1.98
CA ARG A 62 10.18 -4.06 3.38
C ARG A 62 9.14 -4.58 4.36
N CYS A 63 7.85 -4.56 3.99
CA CYS A 63 6.76 -4.95 4.88
C CYS A 63 6.10 -6.25 4.41
N PRO A 64 5.60 -7.10 5.32
CA PRO A 64 4.76 -8.23 4.98
C PRO A 64 3.51 -7.80 4.22
N ARG A 65 3.21 -8.59 3.20
CA ARG A 65 2.11 -8.40 2.26
C ARG A 65 0.78 -8.10 2.95
N ASN A 66 0.36 -8.94 3.90
CA ASN A 66 -0.90 -8.78 4.61
C ASN A 66 -1.03 -7.42 5.31
N TRP A 67 0.08 -6.91 5.86
CA TRP A 67 0.09 -5.60 6.51
C TRP A 67 -0.02 -4.48 5.48
N VAL A 68 0.75 -4.56 4.39
CA VAL A 68 0.68 -3.61 3.27
C VAL A 68 -0.73 -3.55 2.69
N GLU A 69 -1.38 -4.69 2.52
CA GLU A 69 -2.74 -4.78 1.99
C GLU A 69 -3.74 -4.09 2.94
N MET A 70 -3.64 -4.40 4.23
CA MET A 70 -4.51 -3.82 5.26
C MET A 70 -4.29 -2.31 5.41
N VAL A 71 -3.03 -1.84 5.49
CA VAL A 71 -2.72 -0.43 5.71
C VAL A 71 -3.14 0.40 4.52
N THR A 72 -2.95 -0.09 3.29
CA THR A 72 -3.29 0.63 2.06
C THR A 72 -4.78 0.90 1.98
N ILE A 73 -5.59 -0.12 2.27
CA ILE A 73 -7.04 0.02 2.32
C ILE A 73 -7.47 1.01 3.41
N GLN A 74 -6.89 0.89 4.62
CA GLN A 74 -7.23 1.80 5.72
C GLN A 74 -6.84 3.25 5.43
N VAL A 75 -5.68 3.48 4.83
CA VAL A 75 -5.23 4.83 4.48
C VAL A 75 -6.13 5.42 3.40
N PHE A 76 -6.45 4.68 2.34
CA PHE A 76 -7.38 5.15 1.31
C PHE A 76 -8.76 5.49 1.86
N ASP A 77 -9.28 4.68 2.79
CA ASP A 77 -10.54 4.94 3.49
C ASP A 77 -10.48 6.26 4.30
N LYS A 78 -9.41 6.44 5.09
CA LYS A 78 -9.17 7.67 5.87
C LYS A 78 -8.98 8.92 5.02
N MET A 79 -8.46 8.77 3.80
CA MET A 79 -8.31 9.86 2.84
C MET A 79 -9.58 10.16 2.05
N ASN A 80 -10.68 9.44 2.32
CA ASN A 80 -11.91 9.54 1.54
C ASN A 80 -11.73 9.14 0.06
N ARG A 81 -10.71 8.33 -0.23
CA ARG A 81 -10.43 7.71 -1.55
C ARG A 81 -10.99 6.30 -1.58
N THR A 82 -12.29 6.19 -1.31
CA THR A 82 -13.03 4.92 -1.32
C THR A 82 -12.93 4.20 -2.66
N ASP A 83 -12.87 4.92 -3.79
CA ASP A 83 -12.68 4.31 -5.12
C ASP A 83 -11.40 3.45 -5.20
N LEU A 84 -10.31 3.92 -4.60
CA LEU A 84 -9.05 3.17 -4.57
C LEU A 84 -9.09 2.04 -3.53
N SER A 85 -9.75 2.27 -2.39
CA SER A 85 -9.89 1.26 -1.34
C SER A 85 -10.76 0.08 -1.80
N GLU A 86 -11.86 0.35 -2.50
CA GLU A 86 -12.74 -0.66 -3.10
C GLU A 86 -12.02 -1.44 -4.19
N ARG A 87 -11.29 -0.76 -5.06
CA ARG A 87 -10.48 -1.42 -6.09
C ARG A 87 -9.40 -2.32 -5.50
N ALA A 88 -8.71 -1.88 -4.45
CA ALA A 88 -7.76 -2.73 -3.73
C ALA A 88 -8.46 -3.95 -3.12
N LYS A 89 -9.62 -3.77 -2.47
CA LYS A 89 -10.42 -4.87 -1.91
C LYS A 89 -10.92 -5.84 -2.99
N ASP A 90 -11.30 -5.34 -4.16
CA ASP A 90 -11.78 -6.15 -5.27
C ASP A 90 -10.66 -7.07 -5.77
N GLU A 91 -9.47 -6.51 -6.03
CA GLU A 91 -8.28 -7.26 -6.43
C GLU A 91 -7.88 -8.33 -5.39
N LEU A 92 -8.04 -8.04 -4.09
CA LEU A 92 -7.85 -9.02 -3.00
C LEU A 92 -8.91 -10.14 -3.02
N LYS A 93 -10.17 -9.80 -3.31
CA LYS A 93 -11.31 -10.73 -3.34
C LYS A 93 -11.34 -11.59 -4.61
N VAL A 94 -10.70 -11.14 -5.70
CA VAL A 94 -10.67 -11.81 -7.01
C VAL A 94 -9.72 -13.02 -7.04
N LYS A 95 -9.20 -13.49 -5.90
CA LYS A 95 -8.72 -14.87 -5.81
C LYS A 95 -9.90 -15.83 -5.71
N PRO A 96 -10.30 -16.54 -6.80
CA PRO A 96 -11.22 -17.66 -6.63
C PRO A 96 -10.58 -18.67 -5.66
N PRO A 97 -11.38 -19.37 -4.83
CA PRO A 97 -10.86 -20.51 -4.10
C PRO A 97 -10.24 -21.49 -5.12
N PRO A 98 -9.08 -22.12 -4.82
CA PRO A 98 -8.56 -23.17 -5.66
C PRO A 98 -9.64 -24.25 -5.71
N PHE A 99 -10.21 -24.46 -6.89
CA PHE A 99 -11.18 -25.53 -7.11
C PHE A 99 -10.51 -26.85 -6.71
N THR A 100 -11.21 -27.55 -5.82
CA THR A 100 -10.95 -28.92 -5.35
C THR A 100 -11.16 -29.92 -6.47
#